data_AF-A0AAD5MWE3-F1
#
_entry.id   AF-A0AAD5MWE3-F1
#
_cell.length_a   1.000
_cell.length_b   1.000
_cell.length_c   1.000
_cell.angle_alpha   90.00
_cell.angle_beta   90.00
_cell.angle_gamma   90.00
#
_symmetry.space_group_name_H-M   'P 1'
#
loop_
_entity.id
_entity.type
_entity.pdbx_description
1 polymer ?
#
loop_
_entity_poly.entity_id
_entity_poly.type
_entity_poly.pdbx_seq_one_letter_code
_entity_poly.pdbx_strand_id
1 'polypeptide(L)' 'MNKQAPMCMMLKSPMRIEAIPVNHMSLSGVLTTTNIIMASWSRGMWQSVVNRAVRILVLGPFASHFSSASATVS' A
#
# COMPACT_ATOMS: atom_id res chain seq x y z
N MET A 1 7.58 21.14 50.40
CA MET A 1 7.73 20.05 49.42
C MET A 1 6.41 19.93 48.67
N ASN A 2 6.37 20.01 47.34
CA ASN A 2 5.30 19.46 46.47
C ASN A 2 5.68 19.70 45.01
N LYS A 3 6.30 18.70 44.36
CA LYS A 3 6.56 18.68 42.93
C LYS A 3 5.42 17.90 42.27
N GLN A 4 4.57 18.57 41.50
CA GLN A 4 3.60 17.90 40.63
C GLN A 4 4.34 17.24 39.47
N ALA A 5 4.26 15.91 39.43
CA ALA A 5 4.75 15.11 38.32
C ALA A 5 3.93 15.41 37.06
N PRO A 6 4.55 15.40 35.86
CA PRO A 6 3.81 15.52 34.62
C PRO A 6 2.88 14.31 34.48
N MET A 7 1.59 14.58 34.37
CA MET A 7 0.55 13.60 34.14
C MET A 7 0.79 12.96 32.77
N CYS A 8 1.44 11.79 32.73
CA CYS A 8 1.35 10.93 31.55
C CYS A 8 -0.14 10.57 31.39
N MET A 9 -0.78 11.07 30.33
CA MET A 9 -2.09 10.61 29.93
C MET A 9 -1.98 9.11 29.62
N MET A 10 -2.22 8.27 30.63
CA MET A 10 -2.48 6.86 30.43
C MET A 10 -3.75 6.79 29.59
N LEU A 11 -3.59 6.46 28.30
CA LEU A 11 -4.69 6.11 27.42
C LEU A 11 -5.46 4.95 28.09
N LYS A 12 -6.57 5.32 28.74
CA LYS A 12 -7.42 4.42 29.51
C LYS A 12 -8.28 3.66 28.53
N SER A 13 -7.69 2.66 27.86
CA SER A 13 -8.32 1.49 27.22
C SER A 13 -7.31 0.90 26.24
N PRO A 14 -7.12 -0.43 26.17
CA PRO A 14 -6.50 -1.01 24.99
C PRO A 14 -7.40 -0.66 23.81
N MET A 15 -6.95 0.26 22.97
CA MET A 15 -7.56 0.50 21.67
C MET A 15 -7.60 -0.87 21.00
N ARG A 16 -8.80 -1.44 20.84
CA ARG A 16 -9.00 -2.67 20.07
C ARG A 16 -8.72 -2.30 18.61
N ILE A 17 -7.44 -2.36 18.24
CA ILE A 17 -7.01 -2.26 16.85
C ILE A 17 -7.42 -3.57 16.21
N GLU A 18 -8.64 -3.61 15.68
CA GLU A 18 -9.09 -4.72 14.85
C GLU A 18 -8.29 -4.73 13.55
N ALA A 19 -8.05 -5.93 13.01
CA ALA A 19 -7.34 -6.07 11.74
C ALA A 19 -8.13 -5.36 10.63
N ILE A 20 -7.45 -4.55 9.83
CA ILE A 20 -8.07 -3.86 8.70
C ILE A 20 -8.57 -4.91 7.70
N PRO A 21 -9.86 -4.89 7.32
CA PRO A 21 -10.40 -5.81 6.32
C PRO A 21 -9.64 -5.74 4.98
N VAL A 22 -9.44 -6.90 4.33
CA VAL A 22 -8.58 -7.03 3.13
C VAL A 22 -9.06 -6.18 1.95
N ASN A 23 -10.37 -5.99 1.82
CA ASN A 23 -10.99 -5.12 0.83
C ASN A 23 -10.57 -3.64 0.97
N HIS A 24 -10.15 -3.20 2.16
CA HIS A 24 -9.61 -1.86 2.38
C HIS A 24 -8.10 -1.78 2.10
N MET A 25 -7.44 -2.91 1.87
CA MET A 25 -6.01 -3.02 1.56
C MET A 25 -5.73 -3.35 0.09
N SER A 26 -6.76 -3.64 -0.70
CA SER A 26 -6.64 -4.02 -2.11
C SER A 26 -6.97 -2.86 -3.04
N LEU A 27 -6.07 -2.57 -3.99
CA LEU A 27 -6.33 -1.69 -5.12
C LEU A 27 -6.35 -2.53 -6.40
N SER A 28 -7.40 -2.37 -7.21
CA SER A 28 -7.53 -3.02 -8.52
C SER A 28 -7.74 -1.97 -9.62
N GLY A 29 -7.28 -2.28 -10.83
CA GLY A 29 -7.47 -1.40 -11.99
C GLY A 29 -7.28 -2.15 -13.31
N VAL A 30 -7.64 -1.49 -14.40
CA VAL A 30 -7.47 -2.00 -15.78
C VAL A 30 -6.50 -1.09 -16.51
N LEU A 31 -5.50 -1.69 -17.16
CA LEU A 31 -4.56 -0.99 -18.04
C LEU A 31 -4.98 -1.21 -19.49
N THR A 32 -5.40 -0.15 -20.15
CA THR A 32 -5.73 -0.17 -21.57
C THR A 32 -4.58 0.43 -22.37
N THR A 33 -4.22 -0.19 -23.48
CA THR A 33 -3.22 0.35 -24.41
C THR A 33 -3.76 0.40 -25.83
N THR A 34 -3.39 1.44 -26.57
CA THR A 34 -3.62 1.55 -28.01
C THR A 34 -2.37 1.16 -28.82
N ASN A 35 -1.25 0.92 -28.13
CA ASN A 35 0.00 0.54 -28.77
C ASN A 35 -0.02 -0.96 -29.10
N ILE A 36 0.02 -1.29 -30.39
CA ILE A 36 -0.10 -2.68 -30.88
C ILE A 36 1.08 -3.57 -30.43
N ILE A 37 2.27 -2.99 -30.22
CA ILE A 37 3.44 -3.72 -29.71
C ILE A 37 3.15 -4.15 -28.27
N MET A 38 2.67 -3.23 -27.43
CA MET A 38 2.32 -3.54 -26.04
C MET A 38 1.14 -4.52 -25.93
N ALA A 39 0.18 -4.48 -26.87
CA ALA A 39 -0.91 -5.45 -26.91
C ALA A 39 -0.40 -6.89 -27.14
N SER A 40 0.72 -7.05 -27.85
CA SER A 40 1.36 -8.36 -28.09
C SER A 40 2.31 -8.81 -26.98
N TRP A 41 2.49 -8.00 -25.93
CA TRP A 41 3.39 -8.35 -24.84
C TRP A 41 2.90 -9.55 -24.04
N SER A 42 3.85 -10.40 -23.66
CA SER A 42 3.57 -11.51 -22.76
C SER A 42 3.13 -11.01 -21.38
N ARG A 43 2.46 -11.87 -20.61
CA ARG A 43 2.11 -11.59 -19.21
C ARG A 43 3.32 -11.17 -18.36
N GLY A 44 4.50 -11.77 -18.58
CA GLY A 44 5.73 -11.41 -17.86
C GLY A 44 6.25 -10.00 -18.17
N MET A 45 6.07 -9.53 -19.41
CA MET A 45 6.40 -8.16 -19.80
C MET A 45 5.45 -7.16 -19.13
N TRP A 46 4.14 -7.43 -19.14
CA TRP A 46 3.16 -6.63 -18.40
C TRP A 46 3.43 -6.62 -16.90
N GLN A 47 3.76 -7.78 -16.33
CA GLN A 47 4.12 -7.90 -14.92
C GLN A 47 5.33 -7.02 -14.57
N SER A 48 6.30 -6.88 -15.48
CA SER A 48 7.46 -6.00 -15.27
C SER A 48 7.06 -4.52 -15.19
N VAL A 49 6.07 -4.08 -15.95
CA VAL A 49 5.52 -2.71 -15.87
C VAL A 49 4.79 -2.51 -14.55
N VAL A 50 3.90 -3.43 -14.18
CA VAL A 50 3.12 -3.30 -12.95
C VAL A 50 4.03 -3.37 -11.71
N ASN A 51 5.10 -4.18 -11.74
CA ASN A 51 6.11 -4.21 -10.68
C ASN A 51 6.81 -2.87 -10.48
N ARG A 52 6.99 -2.06 -11.53
CA ARG A 52 7.52 -0.69 -11.39
C ARG A 52 6.53 0.21 -10.67
N ALA A 53 5.23 0.10 -10.97
CA ALA A 53 4.20 0.83 -10.24
C ALA A 53 4.18 0.44 -8.75
N VAL A 54 4.26 -0.85 -8.44
CA VAL A 54 4.37 -1.36 -7.05
C VAL A 54 5.59 -0.75 -6.33
N ARG A 55 6.75 -0.69 -7.00
CA ARG A 55 7.95 -0.05 -6.41
C ARG A 55 7.72 1.43 -6.11
N ILE A 56 7.04 2.17 -6.98
CA ILE A 56 6.73 3.59 -6.74
C ILE A 56 5.79 3.75 -5.52
N LEU A 57 4.86 2.82 -5.32
CA LEU A 57 3.97 2.85 -4.16
C LEU A 57 4.73 2.64 -2.84
N VAL A 58 5.67 1.69 -2.81
CA VAL A 58 6.37 1.30 -1.57
C VAL A 58 7.64 2.11 -1.30
N LEU A 59 8.37 2.54 -2.34
CA LEU A 59 9.66 3.22 -2.23
C LEU A 59 9.62 4.69 -2.67
N GLY A 60 8.51 5.13 -3.27
CA GLY A 60 8.36 6.46 -3.81
C GLY A 60 7.62 7.42 -2.87
N PRO A 61 7.04 8.50 -3.41
CA PRO A 61 6.33 9.53 -2.63
C PRO A 61 5.15 9.00 -1.81
N PHE A 62 4.67 7.80 -2.13
CA PHE A 62 3.53 7.16 -1.45
C PHE A 62 3.94 6.17 -0.36
N ALA A 63 5.23 6.00 -0.07
CA ALA A 63 5.75 5.00 0.86
C ALA A 63 5.15 5.09 2.28
N SER A 64 4.76 6.30 2.72
CA SER A 64 4.08 6.52 4.00
C SER A 64 2.67 5.96 4.06
N HIS A 65 2.05 5.69 2.92
CA HIS A 65 0.68 5.18 2.80
C HIS A 65 0.63 3.68 2.46
N PHE A 66 1.73 3.12 1.96
CA PHE A 66 1.83 1.72 1.54
C PHE A 66 3.06 1.06 2.18
N SER A 67 2.84 0.37 3.31
CA SER A 67 3.90 -0.41 3.98
C SER A 67 4.35 -1.63 3.15
N SER A 68 3.43 -2.19 2.36
CA SER A 68 3.71 -3.26 1.40
C SER A 68 2.72 -3.22 0.25
N ALA A 69 3.14 -3.67 -0.93
CA ALA A 69 2.26 -3.80 -2.09
C ALA A 69 2.73 -4.96 -2.97
N SER A 70 1.77 -5.64 -3.60
CA SER A 70 1.99 -6.70 -4.58
C SER A 70 0.97 -6.58 -5.69
N ALA A 71 1.33 -6.98 -6.90
CA ALA A 71 0.42 -6.94 -8.03
C ALA A 71 0.59 -8.18 -8.91
N THR A 72 -0.50 -8.58 -9.55
CA THR A 72 -0.57 -9.75 -10.44
C THR A 72 -1.29 -9.37 -11.72
N VAL A 73 -0.74 -9.78 -12.86
CA VAL A 73 -1.41 -9.69 -14.17
C VAL A 73 -2.13 -11.02 -14.43
N SER A 74 -3.46 -10.98 -14.52
CA SER A 74 -4.34 -12.13 -14.76
C SER A 74 -4.70 -12.28 -16.23
#